data_AF-X1D633-F1
#
_entry.id   AF-X1D633-F1
#
_cell.length_a   1.000
_cell.length_b   1.000
_cell.length_c   1.000
_cell.angle_alpha   90.00
_cell.angle_beta   90.00
_cell.angle_gamma   90.00
#
_symmetry.space_group_name_H-M   'P 1'
#
loop_
_entity.id
_entity.type
_entity.pdbx_description
1 polymer ?
#
loop_
_entity_poly.entity_id
_entity_poly.type
_entity_poly.pdbx_seq_one_letter_code
_entity_poly.pdbx_strand_id
1 'polypeptide(L)'
;MKNKVEIFLDSGAFSAFTKNVKIDIDEYISFIKQYQEYLAYYAVLDVIGDPDKTYENQKYMESKGVSPVPCYHYGEDISWLKRYLDEGYEFIALGGMVPISTGDLMSWLDDLFGRYLTDEEGLPKVKIHGFGMTSLSLLLRYPWYSVDSTSWVLTGRFGSVYVPKWSDGKYTYDENSWKVCVSVKSPDAHEG
;
A
#
# COMPACT_ATOMS: atom_id res chain seq x y z
N MET A 1 -6.25 -25.85 -5.19
CA MET A 1 -5.57 -25.41 -6.43
C MET A 1 -4.88 -24.10 -6.13
N LYS A 2 -3.65 -23.87 -6.59
CA LYS A 2 -3.03 -22.54 -6.45
C LYS A 2 -3.71 -21.62 -7.46
N ASN A 3 -4.34 -20.53 -7.00
CA ASN A 3 -4.97 -19.58 -7.91
C ASN A 3 -3.92 -19.01 -8.87
N LYS A 4 -4.28 -18.84 -10.14
CA LYS A 4 -3.36 -18.31 -11.18
C LYS A 4 -3.03 -16.82 -10.95
N VAL A 5 -3.82 -16.14 -10.11
CA VAL A 5 -3.70 -14.73 -9.73
C VAL A 5 -3.98 -14.63 -8.23
N GLU A 6 -3.20 -13.83 -7.53
CA GLU A 6 -3.43 -13.48 -6.12
C GLU A 6 -4.14 -12.12 -6.06
N ILE A 7 -5.25 -12.05 -5.31
CA ILE A 7 -6.02 -10.83 -5.13
C ILE A 7 -5.81 -10.32 -3.70
N PHE A 8 -5.41 -9.06 -3.58
CA PHE A 8 -5.37 -8.34 -2.31
C PHE A 8 -6.59 -7.39 -2.25
N LEU A 9 -7.42 -7.53 -1.22
CA LEU A 9 -8.56 -6.64 -0.96
C LEU A 9 -8.18 -5.52 0.03
N ASP A 10 -8.31 -4.27 -0.41
CA ASP A 10 -8.29 -3.10 0.48
C ASP A 10 -9.64 -3.00 1.23
N SER A 11 -9.60 -2.57 2.50
CA SER A 11 -10.78 -2.32 3.34
C SER A 11 -11.58 -1.10 2.86
N GLY A 12 -10.96 -0.20 2.10
CA GLY A 12 -11.60 1.01 1.59
C GLY A 12 -11.74 2.12 2.63
N ALA A 13 -11.09 2.00 3.80
CA ALA A 13 -11.13 2.98 4.89
C ALA A 13 -10.82 4.41 4.42
N PHE A 14 -9.80 4.57 3.55
CA PHE A 14 -9.45 5.87 2.96
C PHE A 14 -10.58 6.49 2.12
N SER A 15 -11.24 5.67 1.29
CA SER A 15 -12.37 6.12 0.47
C SER A 15 -13.60 6.46 1.33
N ALA A 16 -13.83 5.69 2.39
CA ALA A 16 -14.92 5.91 3.33
C ALA A 16 -14.72 7.22 4.11
N PHE A 17 -13.51 7.44 4.64
CA PHE A 17 -13.12 8.66 5.35
C PHE A 17 -13.29 9.91 4.49
N THR A 18 -12.74 9.91 3.27
CA THR A 18 -12.82 11.06 2.35
C THR A 18 -14.25 11.39 1.91
N LYS A 19 -15.16 10.41 1.94
CA LYS A 19 -16.59 10.59 1.61
C LYS A 19 -17.50 10.69 2.83
N ASN A 20 -16.94 10.68 4.03
CA ASN A 20 -17.67 10.64 5.30
C ASN A 20 -18.73 9.51 5.36
N VAL A 21 -18.38 8.35 4.80
CA VAL A 21 -19.17 7.12 4.86
C VAL A 21 -18.56 6.21 5.92
N LYS A 22 -19.39 5.45 6.63
CA LYS A 22 -18.92 4.42 7.56
C LYS A 22 -19.05 3.06 6.90
N ILE A 23 -18.02 2.24 7.06
CA ILE A 23 -18.05 0.82 6.69
C ILE A 23 -18.39 0.05 7.95
N ASP A 24 -19.41 -0.81 7.86
CA ASP A 24 -19.74 -1.74 8.93
C ASP A 24 -18.73 -2.91 8.89
N ILE A 25 -18.09 -3.17 10.03
CA ILE A 25 -17.04 -4.19 10.12
C ILE A 25 -17.60 -5.61 9.97
N ASP A 26 -18.84 -5.87 10.39
CA ASP A 26 -19.48 -7.17 10.23
C ASP A 26 -19.91 -7.41 8.78
N GLU A 27 -20.36 -6.36 8.07
CA GLU A 27 -20.58 -6.43 6.62
C GLU A 27 -19.28 -6.70 5.87
N TYR A 28 -18.18 -6.03 6.23
CA TYR A 28 -16.87 -6.26 5.63
C TYR A 28 -16.36 -7.69 5.88
N ILE A 29 -16.47 -8.20 7.11
CA ILE A 29 -16.13 -9.60 7.44
C ILE A 29 -17.00 -10.58 6.64
N SER A 30 -18.29 -10.28 6.50
CA SER A 30 -19.22 -11.13 5.73
C SER A 30 -18.82 -11.17 4.25
N PHE A 31 -18.42 -10.03 3.68
CA PHE A 31 -17.89 -9.94 2.33
C PHE A 31 -16.61 -10.76 2.16
N ILE A 32 -15.64 -10.63 3.08
CA ILE A 32 -14.41 -11.43 3.06
C ILE A 32 -14.75 -12.92 3.05
N LYS A 33 -15.62 -13.38 3.94
CA LYS A 33 -16.02 -14.79 4.05
C LYS A 33 -16.72 -15.30 2.78
N GLN A 34 -17.56 -14.46 2.16
CA GLN A 34 -18.24 -14.80 0.92
C GLN A 34 -17.26 -15.03 -0.23
N TYR A 35 -16.15 -14.30 -0.29
CA TYR A 35 -15.19 -14.35 -1.38
C TYR A 35 -13.82 -14.92 -1.00
N GLN A 36 -13.69 -15.54 0.17
CA GLN A 36 -12.42 -16.00 0.74
C GLN A 36 -11.62 -16.92 -0.21
N GLU A 37 -12.29 -17.70 -1.06
CA GLU A 37 -11.66 -18.60 -2.03
C GLU A 37 -10.88 -17.87 -3.14
N TYR A 38 -11.22 -16.59 -3.37
CA TYR A 38 -10.62 -15.73 -4.39
C TYR A 38 -9.59 -14.76 -3.82
N LEU A 39 -9.65 -14.48 -2.52
CA LEU A 39 -8.80 -13.51 -1.85
C LEU A 39 -7.54 -14.20 -1.33
N ALA A 40 -6.37 -13.73 -1.79
CA ALA A 40 -5.09 -14.16 -1.22
C ALA A 40 -4.80 -13.40 0.08
N TYR A 41 -5.13 -12.10 0.10
CA TYR A 41 -4.90 -11.21 1.24
C TYR A 41 -6.04 -10.19 1.32
N TYR A 42 -6.24 -9.62 2.51
CA TYR A 42 -7.18 -8.54 2.74
C TYR A 42 -6.71 -7.70 3.92
N ALA A 43 -6.83 -6.38 3.84
CA ALA A 43 -6.41 -5.49 4.91
C ALA A 43 -7.42 -5.45 6.05
N VAL A 44 -6.92 -5.10 7.23
CA VAL A 44 -7.76 -4.70 8.36
C VAL A 44 -8.60 -3.48 7.97
N LEU A 45 -9.82 -3.38 8.51
CA LEU A 45 -10.57 -2.14 8.48
C LEU A 45 -9.96 -1.18 9.50
N ASP A 46 -9.00 -0.36 9.06
CA ASP A 46 -8.35 0.66 9.88
C ASP A 46 -9.26 1.86 10.16
N VAL A 47 -8.95 2.55 11.25
CA VAL A 47 -9.59 3.81 11.62
C VAL A 47 -8.52 4.90 11.53
N ILE A 48 -8.65 5.76 10.53
CA ILE A 48 -7.65 6.79 10.22
C ILE A 48 -7.44 7.69 11.43
N GLY A 49 -6.19 7.72 11.92
CA GLY A 49 -5.78 8.51 13.08
C GLY A 49 -6.07 7.86 14.43
N ASP A 50 -6.55 6.62 14.47
CA ASP A 50 -6.86 5.88 15.69
C ASP A 50 -6.24 4.47 15.66
N PRO A 51 -4.95 4.33 16.07
CA PRO A 51 -4.25 3.04 16.06
C PRO A 51 -4.85 2.04 17.05
N ASP A 52 -5.33 2.51 18.20
CA ASP A 52 -6.00 1.66 19.19
C ASP A 52 -7.25 1.03 18.59
N LYS A 53 -8.10 1.82 17.92
CA LYS A 53 -9.30 1.30 17.27
C LYS A 53 -8.99 0.41 16.07
N THR A 54 -7.94 0.73 15.32
CA THR A 54 -7.44 -0.13 14.24
C THR A 54 -7.02 -1.51 14.78
N TYR A 55 -6.30 -1.54 15.90
CA TYR A 55 -5.91 -2.78 16.56
C TYR A 55 -7.11 -3.54 17.16
N GLU A 56 -8.09 -2.84 17.75
CA GLU A 56 -9.35 -3.46 18.18
C GLU A 56 -10.07 -4.12 17.00
N ASN A 57 -10.12 -3.46 15.84
CA ASN A 57 -10.70 -4.02 14.62
C ASN A 57 -9.93 -5.25 14.13
N GLN A 58 -8.59 -5.21 14.16
CA GLN A 58 -7.74 -6.37 13.86
C GLN A 58 -8.15 -7.58 14.71
N LYS A 59 -8.19 -7.42 16.04
CA LYS A 59 -8.53 -8.49 16.98
C LYS A 59 -9.98 -8.94 16.87
N TYR A 60 -10.89 -8.01 16.61
CA TYR A 60 -12.29 -8.33 16.38
C TYR A 60 -12.46 -9.21 15.13
N MET A 61 -11.88 -8.82 14.01
CA MET A 61 -11.90 -9.58 12.76
C MET A 61 -11.32 -10.98 12.95
N GLU A 62 -10.19 -11.10 13.64
CA GLU A 62 -9.58 -12.38 14.03
C GLU A 62 -10.50 -13.25 14.87
N SER A 63 -11.17 -12.66 15.87
CA SER A 63 -12.14 -13.39 16.70
C SER A 63 -13.34 -13.93 15.90
N LYS A 64 -13.62 -13.36 14.71
CA LYS A 64 -14.65 -13.83 13.79
C LYS A 64 -14.14 -14.86 12.79
N GLY A 65 -12.87 -15.26 12.86
CA GLY A 65 -12.27 -16.32 12.04
C GLY A 65 -11.79 -15.86 10.67
N VAL A 66 -11.46 -14.58 10.50
CA VAL A 66 -10.70 -14.06 9.35
C VAL A 66 -9.35 -13.55 9.82
N SER A 67 -8.33 -13.51 8.96
CA SER A 67 -6.96 -13.13 9.32
C SER A 67 -6.50 -11.95 8.45
N PRO A 68 -6.97 -10.73 8.71
CA PRO A 68 -6.60 -9.57 7.91
C PRO A 68 -5.13 -9.19 8.12
N VAL A 69 -4.53 -8.60 7.09
CA VAL A 69 -3.20 -8.00 7.14
C VAL A 69 -3.29 -6.72 8.01
N PRO A 70 -2.58 -6.63 9.14
CA PRO A 70 -2.57 -5.44 9.97
C PRO A 70 -1.90 -4.28 9.23
N CYS A 71 -2.31 -3.06 9.56
CA CYS A 71 -1.75 -1.83 8.98
C CYS A 71 -1.10 -0.99 10.08
N TYR A 72 0.15 -0.57 9.85
CA TYR A 72 0.87 0.42 10.66
C TYR A 72 1.01 1.71 9.84
N HIS A 73 0.55 2.83 10.39
CA HIS A 73 0.47 4.10 9.65
C HIS A 73 1.62 5.04 9.96
N TYR A 74 1.94 5.87 8.97
CA TYR A 74 2.85 6.99 9.17
C TYR A 74 2.41 7.88 10.35
N GLY A 75 3.35 8.14 11.27
CA GLY A 75 3.14 8.98 12.45
C GLY A 75 2.59 8.26 13.68
N GLU A 76 2.24 6.97 13.59
CA GLU A 76 1.88 6.16 14.75
C GLU A 76 3.11 5.83 15.62
N ASP A 77 2.88 5.64 16.92
CA ASP A 77 3.94 5.22 17.83
C ASP A 77 4.50 3.84 17.42
N ILE A 78 5.83 3.71 17.43
CA ILE A 78 6.53 2.50 16.98
C ILE A 78 6.14 1.25 17.76
N SER A 79 5.58 1.39 18.96
CA SER A 79 5.04 0.27 19.75
C SER A 79 3.95 -0.51 19.02
N TRP A 80 3.21 0.11 18.10
CA TRP A 80 2.20 -0.59 17.29
C TRP A 80 2.83 -1.55 16.28
N LEU A 81 3.85 -1.10 15.56
CA LEU A 81 4.59 -1.98 14.66
C LEU A 81 5.24 -3.14 15.43
N LYS A 82 5.89 -2.83 16.56
CA LYS A 82 6.49 -3.85 17.43
C LYS A 82 5.47 -4.84 17.93
N ARG A 83 4.28 -4.38 18.32
CA ARG A 83 3.18 -5.26 18.74
C ARG A 83 2.82 -6.27 17.66
N TYR A 84 2.65 -5.82 16.41
CA TYR A 84 2.38 -6.76 15.30
C TYR A 84 3.56 -7.73 15.06
N LEU A 85 4.80 -7.28 15.17
CA LEU A 85 5.96 -8.18 15.05
C LEU A 85 6.02 -9.21 16.18
N ASP A 86 5.82 -8.78 17.43
CA ASP A 86 5.88 -9.61 18.64
C ASP A 86 4.74 -10.64 18.68
N GLU A 87 3.57 -10.30 18.11
CA GLU A 87 2.44 -11.20 17.96
C GLU A 87 2.59 -12.19 16.79
N GLY A 88 3.66 -12.07 16.00
CA GLY A 88 4.03 -13.02 14.96
C GLY A 88 3.36 -12.80 13.61
N TYR A 89 2.90 -11.58 13.29
CA TYR A 89 2.35 -11.28 11.97
C TYR A 89 3.44 -11.33 10.90
N GLU A 90 3.32 -12.26 9.95
CA GLU A 90 4.29 -12.46 8.87
C GLU A 90 4.07 -11.55 7.64
N PHE A 91 2.98 -10.79 7.64
CA PHE A 91 2.65 -9.82 6.61
C PHE A 91 2.01 -8.59 7.24
N ILE A 92 2.62 -7.42 7.03
CA ILE A 92 2.16 -6.13 7.58
C ILE A 92 2.05 -5.12 6.43
N ALA A 93 1.02 -4.28 6.46
CA ALA A 93 0.87 -3.15 5.56
C ALA A 93 1.39 -1.86 6.21
N LEU A 94 2.02 -1.00 5.41
CA LEU A 94 2.37 0.36 5.78
C LEU A 94 1.39 1.32 5.12
N GLY A 95 0.71 2.14 5.93
CA GLY A 95 -0.35 3.04 5.49
C GLY A 95 -0.06 4.51 5.81
N GLY A 96 -0.98 5.41 5.40
CA GLY A 96 -0.88 6.84 5.69
C GLY A 96 0.23 7.58 4.92
N MET A 97 0.83 6.95 3.91
CA MET A 97 2.00 7.49 3.19
C MET A 97 1.63 8.48 2.07
N VAL A 98 0.44 8.36 1.48
CA VAL A 98 0.02 9.14 0.30
C VAL A 98 0.21 10.66 0.42
N PRO A 99 -0.14 11.33 1.54
CA PRO A 99 0.01 12.78 1.66
C PRO A 99 1.42 13.22 2.07
N ILE A 100 2.34 12.30 2.32
CA ILE A 100 3.64 12.59 2.93
C ILE A 100 4.69 12.85 1.84
N SER A 101 5.59 13.81 2.10
CA SER A 101 6.67 14.12 1.18
C SER A 101 7.63 12.92 1.01
N THR A 102 8.23 12.77 -0.17
CA THR A 102 9.18 11.68 -0.42
C THR A 102 10.39 11.71 0.54
N GLY A 103 10.84 12.89 0.97
CA GLY A 103 11.97 13.02 1.90
C GLY A 103 11.62 12.55 3.32
N ASP A 104 10.44 12.91 3.81
CA ASP A 104 9.97 12.48 5.13
C ASP A 104 9.68 10.97 5.13
N LEU A 105 9.05 10.46 4.06
CA LEU A 105 8.87 9.01 3.89
C LEU A 105 10.19 8.26 3.85
N MET A 106 11.20 8.78 3.14
CA MET A 106 12.52 8.14 3.10
C MET A 106 13.13 8.05 4.51
N SER A 107 13.04 9.12 5.30
CA SER A 107 13.57 9.13 6.67
C SER A 107 12.83 8.13 7.58
N TRP A 108 11.50 8.07 7.46
CA TRP A 108 10.68 7.12 8.22
C TRP A 108 10.94 5.67 7.80
N LEU A 109 10.97 5.39 6.49
CA LEU A 109 11.20 4.04 5.96
C LEU A 109 12.63 3.56 6.23
N ASP A 110 13.63 4.45 6.19
CA ASP A 110 15.01 4.12 6.58
C ASP A 110 15.07 3.65 8.04
N ASP A 111 14.34 4.31 8.95
CA ASP A 111 14.23 3.89 10.36
C ASP A 111 13.53 2.53 10.49
N LEU A 112 12.38 2.37 9.83
CA LEU A 112 11.59 1.14 9.90
C LEU A 112 12.33 -0.07 9.35
N PHE A 113 12.81 0.02 8.10
CA PHE A 113 13.53 -1.09 7.48
C PHE A 113 14.86 -1.35 8.19
N GLY A 114 15.65 -0.31 8.47
CA GLY A 114 16.97 -0.47 9.08
C GLY A 114 16.96 -1.01 10.51
N ARG A 115 15.89 -0.80 11.29
CA ARG A 115 15.84 -1.23 12.70
C ARG A 115 14.89 -2.38 12.98
N TYR A 116 13.78 -2.46 12.25
CA TYR A 116 12.67 -3.34 12.61
C TYR A 116 12.33 -4.36 11.53
N LEU A 117 12.34 -3.97 10.25
CA LEU A 117 11.79 -4.81 9.18
C LEU A 117 12.83 -5.62 8.41
N THR A 118 14.12 -5.31 8.49
CA THR A 118 15.19 -6.15 7.92
C THR A 118 16.08 -6.79 8.98
N ASP A 119 16.73 -7.89 8.61
CA ASP A 119 17.85 -8.48 9.35
C ASP A 119 19.18 -7.76 9.08
N GLU A 120 20.27 -8.32 9.60
CA GLU A 120 21.62 -7.75 9.49
C GLU A 120 22.16 -7.78 8.04
N GLU A 121 21.65 -8.70 7.23
CA GLU A 121 21.95 -8.84 5.80
C GLU A 121 21.08 -7.93 4.90
N GLY A 122 20.10 -7.23 5.49
CA GLY A 122 19.17 -6.37 4.77
C GLY A 122 18.01 -7.13 4.10
N LEU A 123 17.77 -8.39 4.45
CA LEU A 123 16.62 -9.15 3.99
C LEU A 123 15.39 -8.86 4.86
N PRO A 124 14.19 -8.83 4.27
CA PRO A 124 12.96 -8.55 5.01
C PRO A 124 12.63 -9.68 5.99
N LYS A 125 12.41 -9.35 7.27
CA LYS A 125 12.00 -10.29 8.34
C LYS A 125 10.57 -10.79 8.15
N VAL A 126 9.71 -9.93 7.62
CA VAL A 126 8.30 -10.21 7.31
C VAL A 126 7.95 -9.58 5.97
N LYS A 127 6.87 -10.04 5.34
CA LYS A 127 6.35 -9.41 4.12
C LYS A 127 5.84 -8.01 4.46
N ILE A 128 6.10 -7.06 3.57
CA ILE A 128 5.61 -5.68 3.72
C ILE A 128 4.83 -5.24 2.49
N HIS A 129 3.61 -4.75 2.70
CA HIS A 129 2.80 -4.09 1.68
C HIS A 129 2.88 -2.57 1.84
N GLY A 130 3.18 -1.82 0.79
CA GLY A 130 3.17 -0.35 0.84
C GLY A 130 1.93 0.24 0.21
N PHE A 131 0.97 0.72 1.01
CA PHE A 131 -0.26 1.33 0.50
C PHE A 131 0.01 2.67 -0.20
N GLY A 132 -0.45 2.78 -1.44
CA GLY A 132 -0.29 3.98 -2.25
C GLY A 132 1.18 4.37 -2.50
N MET A 133 2.11 3.43 -2.36
CA MET A 133 3.53 3.68 -2.59
C MET A 133 3.82 3.77 -4.09
N THR A 134 3.80 5.00 -4.62
CA THR A 134 3.92 5.25 -6.07
C THR A 134 5.25 5.90 -6.48
N SER A 135 6.10 6.25 -5.51
CA SER A 135 7.41 6.86 -5.78
C SER A 135 8.43 5.81 -6.21
N LEU A 136 8.91 5.87 -7.45
CA LEU A 136 9.88 4.91 -7.98
C LEU A 136 11.17 4.84 -7.15
N SER A 137 11.65 5.98 -6.63
CA SER A 137 12.86 5.99 -5.82
C SER A 137 12.70 5.24 -4.49
N LEU A 138 11.52 5.30 -3.87
CA LEU A 138 11.22 4.55 -2.65
C LEU A 138 10.91 3.08 -2.96
N LEU A 139 10.30 2.78 -4.12
CA LEU A 139 10.07 1.41 -4.58
C LEU A 139 11.37 0.63 -4.79
N LEU A 140 12.38 1.27 -5.37
CA LEU A 140 13.68 0.64 -5.65
C LEU A 140 14.59 0.57 -4.41
N ARG A 141 14.34 1.38 -3.38
CA ARG A 141 15.20 1.50 -2.21
C ARG A 141 14.96 0.42 -1.15
N TYR A 142 13.72 -0.05 -0.98
CA TYR A 142 13.35 -0.95 0.12
C TYR A 142 12.83 -2.31 -0.37
N PRO A 143 13.02 -3.39 0.41
CA PRO A 143 12.62 -4.74 0.03
C PRO A 143 11.11 -4.99 0.24
N TRP A 144 10.28 -4.28 -0.53
CA TRP A 144 8.83 -4.47 -0.52
C TRP A 144 8.44 -5.87 -0.99
N TYR A 145 7.46 -6.51 -0.32
CA TYR A 145 6.82 -7.71 -0.85
C TYR A 145 5.80 -7.36 -1.93
N SER A 146 5.04 -6.27 -1.71
CA SER A 146 4.08 -5.74 -2.67
C SER A 146 3.79 -4.27 -2.42
N VAL A 147 3.26 -3.59 -3.44
CA VAL A 147 2.76 -2.20 -3.37
C VAL A 147 1.55 -2.08 -4.29
N ASP A 148 0.75 -1.04 -4.13
CA ASP A 148 -0.33 -0.70 -5.05
C ASP A 148 -0.20 0.72 -5.62
N SER A 149 -0.85 0.94 -6.76
CA SER A 149 -0.89 2.24 -7.41
C SER A 149 -2.13 2.38 -8.29
N THR A 150 -2.86 3.48 -8.12
CA THR A 150 -3.89 3.93 -9.05
C THR A 150 -3.35 4.89 -10.12
N SER A 151 -2.08 5.32 -10.01
CA SER A 151 -1.51 6.38 -10.84
C SER A 151 -1.47 6.03 -12.32
N TRP A 152 -1.24 4.75 -12.66
CA TRP A 152 -1.21 4.30 -14.06
C TRP A 152 -2.59 4.38 -14.74
N VAL A 153 -3.67 4.03 -14.03
CA VAL A 153 -5.05 4.16 -14.52
C VAL A 153 -5.44 5.63 -14.66
N LEU A 154 -5.15 6.45 -13.65
CA LEU A 154 -5.46 7.88 -13.67
C LEU A 154 -4.71 8.60 -14.78
N THR A 155 -3.43 8.27 -15.01
CA THR A 155 -2.63 8.83 -16.09
C THR A 155 -3.25 8.55 -17.46
N GLY A 156 -3.66 7.30 -17.71
CA GLY A 156 -4.39 6.94 -18.93
C GLY A 156 -5.73 7.66 -19.05
N ARG A 157 -6.51 7.75 -17.95
CA ARG A 157 -7.79 8.47 -17.91
C ARG A 157 -7.64 9.96 -18.27
N PHE A 158 -6.54 10.58 -17.87
CA PHE A 158 -6.23 11.99 -18.19
C PHE A 158 -5.52 12.16 -19.55
N GLY A 159 -5.43 11.12 -20.37
CA GLY A 159 -4.92 11.22 -21.75
C GLY A 159 -3.40 11.28 -21.83
N SER A 160 -2.71 10.69 -20.86
CA SER A 160 -1.26 10.54 -20.87
C SER A 160 -0.84 9.08 -20.83
N VAL A 161 0.39 8.79 -21.25
CA VAL A 161 1.03 7.49 -21.12
C VAL A 161 2.41 7.62 -20.47
N TYR A 162 2.80 6.61 -19.70
CA TYR A 162 4.17 6.51 -19.18
C TYR A 162 5.08 5.88 -20.24
N VAL A 163 6.19 6.53 -20.54
CA VAL A 163 7.19 6.06 -21.50
C VAL A 163 8.54 5.94 -20.78
N PRO A 164 9.11 4.74 -20.63
CA PRO A 164 10.45 4.59 -20.06
C PRO A 164 11.46 5.38 -20.91
N LYS A 165 12.45 5.98 -20.26
CA LYS A 165 13.48 6.72 -20.99
C LYS A 165 14.26 5.77 -21.89
N TRP A 166 14.73 6.28 -23.01
CA TRP A 166 15.61 5.55 -23.92
C TRP A 166 16.98 6.23 -23.96
N SER A 167 18.02 5.51 -23.55
CA SER A 167 19.42 5.93 -23.66
C SER A 167 20.28 4.77 -24.15
N ASP A 168 21.28 5.07 -24.98
CA ASP A 168 22.29 4.10 -25.42
C ASP A 168 21.72 2.77 -25.98
N GLY A 169 20.59 2.86 -26.68
CA GLY A 169 19.96 1.70 -27.31
C GLY A 169 19.14 0.80 -26.36
N LYS A 170 18.83 1.26 -25.14
CA LYS A 170 18.06 0.52 -24.14
C LYS A 170 17.03 1.39 -23.44
N TYR A 171 15.97 0.75 -22.95
CA TYR A 171 15.00 1.37 -22.05
C TYR A 171 15.50 1.35 -20.60
N THR A 172 15.37 2.47 -19.90
CA THR A 172 15.68 2.64 -18.48
C THR A 172 14.39 2.54 -17.67
N TYR A 173 14.34 1.61 -16.71
CA TYR A 173 13.15 1.32 -15.88
C TYR A 173 13.35 1.64 -14.39
N ASP A 174 14.58 1.91 -14.00
CA ASP A 174 15.03 2.32 -12.67
C ASP A 174 15.09 3.85 -12.52
N GLU A 175 14.64 4.59 -13.53
CA GLU A 175 14.45 6.02 -13.50
C GLU A 175 13.00 6.42 -13.80
N ASN A 176 12.60 7.58 -13.31
CA ASN A 176 11.26 8.10 -13.57
C ASN A 176 11.00 8.19 -15.08
N SER A 177 9.92 7.55 -15.51
CA SER A 177 9.43 7.59 -16.89
C SER A 177 9.00 9.00 -17.29
N TRP A 178 8.94 9.24 -18.59
CA TRP A 178 8.25 10.40 -19.13
C TRP A 178 6.74 10.21 -19.03
N LYS A 179 6.00 11.26 -18.65
CA LYS A 179 4.54 11.32 -18.78
C LYS A 179 4.23 12.09 -20.06
N VAL A 180 3.89 11.38 -21.14
CA VAL A 180 3.64 11.97 -22.45
C VAL A 180 2.14 12.17 -22.62
N CYS A 181 1.71 13.41 -22.88
CA CYS A 181 0.34 13.71 -23.25
C CYS A 181 0.07 13.24 -24.69
N VAL A 182 -0.96 12.41 -24.86
CA VAL A 182 -1.36 11.84 -26.17
C VAL A 182 -2.80 12.23 -26.56
N SER A 183 -3.43 13.08 -25.76
CA SER A 183 -4.79 13.58 -25.99
C SER A 183 -4.76 15.08 -26.24
N VAL A 184 -5.30 15.50 -27.39
CA VAL A 184 -5.55 16.91 -27.73
C VAL A 184 -6.61 17.57 -26.84
N LYS A 185 -7.30 16.79 -26.00
CA LYS A 185 -8.30 17.26 -25.03
C LYS A 185 -7.81 17.17 -23.59
N SER A 186 -6.53 16.88 -23.38
CA SER A 186 -5.96 16.84 -22.03
C SER A 186 -5.94 18.24 -21.42
N PRO A 187 -6.22 18.40 -20.12
CA PRO A 187 -6.04 19.67 -19.41
C PRO A 187 -4.58 20.18 -19.46
N ASP A 188 -3.62 19.26 -19.64
CA ASP A 188 -2.18 19.54 -19.71
C ASP A 188 -1.70 19.77 -21.17
N ALA A 189 -2.61 19.82 -22.15
CA ALA A 189 -2.25 20.18 -23.52
C ALA A 189 -1.94 21.69 -23.57
N HIS A 190 -0.66 22.04 -23.47
CA HIS A 190 -0.24 23.39 -23.83
C HIS A 190 -0.48 23.57 -25.34
N GLU A 191 -1.40 24.49 -25.68
CA GLU A 191 -1.46 25.05 -27.03
C GLU A 191 -0.09 25.69 -27.31
N GLY A 192 0.66 25.06 -28.21
CA GLY A 192 1.95 25.58 -28.68
C GLY A 192 1.79 26.80 -29.58
#